data_AF-A0A7T5RQK7-F1
#
_entry.id   AF-A0A7T5RQK7-F1
#
_cell.length_a   1.000
_cell.length_b   1.000
_cell.length_c   1.000
_cell.angle_alpha   90.00
_cell.angle_beta   90.00
_cell.angle_gamma   90.00
#
_symmetry.space_group_name_H-M   'P 1'
#
loop_
_entity.id
_entity.type
_entity.pdbx_description
1 polymer ?
#
loop_
_entity_poly.entity_id
_entity_poly.type
_entity_poly.pdbx_seq_one_letter_code
_entity_poly.pdbx_strand_id
1 'polypeptide(L)' 'MSDYRWCERCMMRTEHEAIVDTRDYNPRGRGTYKCKRCGRVKSMRHLRPSSEIGY' A
#
# COMPACT_ATOMS: atom_id res chain seq x y z
N MET A 1 -1.26 -5.98 10.59
CA MET A 1 -0.65 -6.67 9.43
C MET A 1 0.18 -5.67 8.68
N SER A 2 1.49 -5.82 8.72
CA SER A 2 2.43 -4.94 8.02
C SER A 2 2.91 -5.63 6.76
N ASP A 3 2.54 -5.10 5.59
CA ASP A 3 2.96 -5.66 4.30
C ASP A 3 4.25 -4.96 3.84
N TYR A 4 5.24 -5.74 3.39
CA TYR A 4 6.40 -5.21 2.69
C TYR A 4 6.06 -4.97 1.23
N ARG A 5 6.15 -3.72 0.77
CA ARG A 5 5.77 -3.29 -0.58
C ARG A 5 6.80 -2.37 -1.18
N TRP A 6 6.87 -2.29 -2.51
CA TRP A 6 7.77 -1.36 -3.19
C TRP A 6 7.33 0.09 -2.95
N CYS A 7 8.25 0.92 -2.48
CA CYS A 7 8.05 2.36 -2.39
C CYS A 7 8.84 3.05 -3.49
N GLU A 8 8.16 3.72 -4.41
CA GLU A 8 8.78 4.50 -5.49
C GLU A 8 9.65 5.66 -4.96
N ARG A 9 9.32 6.20 -3.77
CA ARG A 9 10.11 7.27 -3.16
C ARG A 9 11.38 6.76 -2.49
N CYS A 10 11.33 5.58 -1.88
CA CYS A 10 12.52 4.95 -1.30
C CYS A 10 13.31 4.12 -2.33
N MET A 11 12.71 3.85 -3.51
CA MET A 11 13.22 2.93 -4.52
C MET A 11 13.64 1.58 -3.93
N MET A 12 12.86 1.08 -2.98
CA MET A 12 13.09 -0.22 -2.33
C MET A 12 11.82 -0.76 -1.68
N ARG A 13 11.82 -2.05 -1.33
CA ARG A 13 10.77 -2.66 -0.50
C ARG A 13 10.85 -2.13 0.93
N THR A 14 9.73 -1.61 1.42
CA THR A 14 9.60 -1.03 2.76
C THR A 14 8.30 -1.49 3.40
N GLU A 15 8.24 -1.44 4.73
CA GLU A 15 7.02 -1.72 5.47
C GLU A 15 5.97 -0.63 5.19
N HIS A 16 4.78 -1.07 4.79
CA HIS A 16 3.63 -0.18 4.59
C HIS A 16 2.50 -0.54 5.55
N GLU A 17 1.93 0.48 6.17
CA GLU A 17 0.72 0.37 6.99
C GLU A 17 -0.52 0.63 6.13
N ALA A 18 -1.52 -0.25 6.23
CA ALA A 18 -2.83 0.00 5.63
C ALA A 18 -3.55 1.08 6.45
N ILE A 19 -3.89 2.18 5.80
CA ILE A 19 -4.80 3.18 6.34
C ILE A 19 -6.21 2.68 6.00
N VAL A 20 -6.81 2.02 6.98
CA VAL A 20 -8.21 1.60 6.90
C VAL A 20 -9.05 2.77 7.38
N ASP A 21 -9.64 3.51 6.44
CA ASP A 21 -10.67 4.47 6.77
C ASP A 21 -11.98 3.71 6.95
N THR A 22 -12.52 3.71 8.17
CA THR A 22 -13.76 3.01 8.51
C THR A 22 -15.00 3.73 7.96
N ARG A 23 -14.86 4.95 7.41
CA ARG A 23 -15.96 5.74 6.84
C ARG A 23 -16.09 5.55 5.33
N ASP A 24 -15.06 5.02 4.68
CA ASP A 24 -14.99 4.88 3.23
C ASP A 24 -15.35 3.44 2.83
N TYR A 25 -16.65 3.15 2.72
CA TYR A 25 -17.10 1.98 1.98
C TYR A 25 -16.61 2.13 0.54
N ASN A 26 -15.52 1.45 0.21
CA ASN A 26 -14.93 1.52 -1.11
C ASN A 26 -15.46 0.36 -1.98
N PRO A 27 -16.51 0.56 -2.80
CA PRO A 27 -17.08 -0.49 -3.64
C PRO A 27 -16.09 -1.06 -4.66
N ARG A 28 -14.96 -0.39 -4.88
CA ARG A 28 -13.87 -0.83 -5.78
C ARG A 28 -12.72 -1.53 -5.06
N GLY A 29 -12.78 -1.66 -3.73
CA GLY A 29 -11.75 -2.35 -2.94
C GLY A 29 -10.34 -1.78 -3.14
N ARG A 30 -10.19 -0.45 -3.08
CA ARG A 30 -8.86 0.17 -2.99
C ARG A 30 -8.52 0.50 -1.53
N GLY A 31 -7.39 0.02 -1.07
CA GLY A 31 -6.82 0.37 0.22
C GLY A 31 -5.80 1.49 0.08
N THR A 32 -5.77 2.39 1.05
CA THR A 32 -4.72 3.41 1.14
C THR A 32 -3.60 2.85 1.99
N TYR A 33 -2.35 3.00 1.54
CA TYR A 33 -1.19 2.47 2.25
C TYR A 33 -0.14 3.55 2.43
N LYS A 34 0.47 3.58 3.61
CA LYS A 34 1.51 4.54 3.97
C LYS A 34 2.84 3.83 4.22
N CYS A 35 3.88 4.28 3.54
CA CYS A 35 5.24 3.80 3.80
C CYS A 35 5.70 4.29 5.17
N LYS A 36 6.09 3.38 6.07
CA LYS A 36 6.62 3.75 7.39
C LYS A 36 7.99 4.43 7.33
N ARG A 37 8.76 4.24 6.25
CA ARG A 37 10.10 4.81 6.10
C ARG A 37 10.11 6.25 5.60
N CYS A 38 9.35 6.57 4.55
CA CYS A 38 9.33 7.93 3.96
C CYS A 38 8.00 8.67 4.14
N GLY A 39 6.99 8.04 4.76
CA GLY A 39 5.68 8.63 4.98
C GLY A 39 4.80 8.75 3.74
N ARG A 40 5.26 8.32 2.55
CA ARG A 40 4.48 8.43 1.31
C ARG A 40 3.21 7.59 1.41
N VAL A 41 2.08 8.22 1.11
CA VAL A 41 0.77 7.59 1.05
C VAL A 41 0.42 7.30 -0.41
N LYS A 42 -0.04 6.08 -0.72
CA LYS A 42 -0.54 5.71 -2.05
C LYS A 42 -1.83 4.91 -1.93
N SER A 43 -2.81 5.20 -2.78
CA SER A 43 -3.98 4.34 -2.96
C SER A 43 -3.61 3.20 -3.89
N MET A 44 -3.74 1.97 -3.40
CA MET A 44 -3.57 0.77 -4.21
C MET A 44 -4.90 0.03 -4.26
N ARG A 45 -5.21 -0.61 -5.39
CA ARG A 45 -6.19 -1.70 -5.35
C ARG A 45 -5.73 -2.70 -4.28
N HIS A 46 -6.63 -3.39 -3.59
CA HIS A 46 -6.28 -4.56 -2.78
C HIS A 46 -5.78 -5.68 -3.71
N LEU A 47 -4.68 -5.43 -4.40
CA LEU A 47 -3.98 -6.41 -5.17
C LEU A 47 -3.39 -7.36 -4.16
N ARG A 48 -3.70 -8.64 -4.36
CA ARG A 48 -3.08 -9.74 -3.64
C ARG A 48 -1.56 -9.54 -3.71
N PRO A 49 -0.79 -9.90 -2.67
CA PRO A 49 0.67 -9.72 -2.63
C PRO A 49 1.41 -10.17 -3.91
N SER A 50 0.84 -11.12 -4.64
CA SER A 50 1.31 -11.67 -5.92
C SER A 50 1.28 -10.71 -7.11
N SER A 51 0.59 -9.57 -7.05
CA SER A 51 0.51 -8.64 -8.20
C SER A 51 1.59 -7.57 -8.19
N GLU A 52 2.56 -7.61 -7.26
CA GLU A 52 3.80 -6.82 -7.33
C GLU A 52 4.84 -7.48 -8.27
N ILE A 53 4.41 -8.04 -9.41
CA ILE A 53 5.34 -8.58 -10.42
C ILE A 53 5.81 -7.45 -11.32
N GLY A 54 7.04 -7.02 -11.06
CA GLY A 54 8.14 -6.91 -12.02
C GLY A 54 7.99 -5.94 -13.18
N TYR A 55 8.56 -4.75 -13.02
CA TYR A 55 9.45 -4.12 -14.02
C TYR A 55 10.62 -3.47 -13.27
#